data_AF-F1T7V2-F1
#
_entry.id   AF-F1T7V2-F1
#
_cell.length_a   1.000
_cell.length_b   1.000
_cell.length_c   1.000
_cell.angle_alpha   90.00
_cell.angle_beta   90.00
_cell.angle_gamma   90.00
#
_symmetry.space_group_name_H-M   'P 1'
#
loop_
_entity.id
_entity.type
_entity.pdbx_description
1 polymer ?
#
loop_
_entity_poly.entity_id
_entity_poly.type
_entity_poly.pdbx_seq_one_letter_code
_entity_poly.pdbx_strand_id
1 'polypeptide(L)'
;MNNRGDIEGGYTMELINIKFDRTEEEQNGKAKYKVDGRELFAEETVMYHYKQNGYNAIWSENNYWWCLLGLLFWDVIFAKVRGAVQISRGGIDEELYVDSPKFNELFQWTISTNGMPADYFTVDFYKNREAMINNRIKELSNSNVESVLRQSYQKHHGQNFRMIENWNRFSIEELCIVPRILPGEAVIKILDRILRNISENRSGLPDLLVYNDSILFMSEVKSEKDKLSEGQKNWIDFLESTGIRVELCLINHTERQIANLKKKEQESKKLVTVSFGNSTSKKRDEAIEFVKNQPTYFTSGEGKEQIHGAIFDVNDIETLYTMLDLTSGWKSQRIEIDGKEVKSTELRSVLWCFREKNKQGASLDYCKQGRYDGDKNNFSCRMVSLDIDRWTEYGYISTDSGDWIFDKKELEEYKDSILQNISYCPLFDPKKVEKVFEKIPERINPIRDKDWAYISSEHNEWFNHNGKWYTTWGNTNFPGIAAMIGVCKMSRKEINEAIRDIKEEQKMDRYLSNSRVVPKPQKKSGCFIATAVYGGYDLPEVMTLRKFRDKTLNKNPLGRLFIRIYYRLSPPLADYIKNKEKLRKGAKSILDVIVKRLNDR
;
A
#
# COMPACT_ATOMS: atom_id res chain seq x y z
N MET A 1 34.07 -15.74 -22.63
CA MET A 1 34.41 -16.31 -21.31
C MET A 1 33.58 -15.57 -20.28
N ASN A 2 32.56 -16.25 -19.77
CA ASN A 2 31.56 -15.71 -18.85
C ASN A 2 32.12 -15.73 -17.43
N ASN A 3 32.37 -14.56 -16.84
CA ASN A 3 32.38 -14.43 -15.38
C ASN A 3 30.97 -14.01 -14.95
N ARG A 4 30.10 -15.01 -14.74
CA ARG A 4 28.96 -14.84 -13.86
C ARG A 4 29.53 -14.95 -12.44
N GLY A 5 29.96 -13.81 -11.91
CA GLY A 5 30.28 -13.68 -10.49
C GLY A 5 28.98 -13.74 -9.70
N ASP A 6 29.03 -14.53 -8.64
CA ASP A 6 27.92 -14.82 -7.74
C ASP A 6 27.24 -13.53 -7.23
N ILE A 7 25.91 -13.58 -7.25
CA ILE A 7 25.05 -12.53 -6.71
C ILE A 7 25.06 -12.70 -5.20
N GLU A 8 26.04 -12.09 -4.53
CA GLU A 8 26.01 -11.89 -3.08
C GLU A 8 24.95 -10.83 -2.77
N GLY A 9 23.95 -11.22 -1.97
CA GLY A 9 22.84 -10.38 -1.55
C GLY A 9 23.29 -9.23 -0.66
N GLY A 10 23.44 -8.05 -1.26
CA GLY A 10 23.61 -6.79 -0.57
C GLY A 10 23.49 -5.64 -1.58
N TYR A 11 22.42 -4.85 -1.48
CA TYR A 11 22.18 -3.68 -2.33
C TYR A 11 23.33 -2.67 -2.17
N THR A 12 24.33 -2.74 -3.05
CA THR A 12 25.40 -1.75 -3.13
C THR A 12 25.16 -0.93 -4.39
N MET A 13 24.38 0.14 -4.23
CA MET A 13 24.19 1.15 -5.27
C MET A 13 25.57 1.60 -5.77
N GLU A 14 25.82 1.43 -7.07
CA GLU A 14 27.10 1.80 -7.66
C GLU A 14 27.27 3.32 -7.54
N LEU A 15 28.43 3.74 -7.05
CA LEU A 15 28.72 5.15 -6.77
C LEU A 15 29.95 5.56 -7.55
N ILE A 16 29.79 6.59 -8.37
CA ILE A 16 30.90 7.25 -9.05
C ILE A 16 31.05 8.68 -8.52
N ASN A 17 32.28 9.20 -8.57
CA ASN A 17 32.56 10.59 -8.19
C ASN A 17 33.43 11.25 -9.26
N ILE A 18 32.83 12.17 -10.02
CA ILE A 18 33.49 12.89 -11.10
C ILE A 18 34.00 14.25 -10.63
N LYS A 19 35.04 14.77 -11.30
CA LYS A 19 35.68 16.04 -10.96
C LYS A 19 35.51 17.05 -12.08
N PHE A 20 34.92 18.20 -11.75
CA PHE A 20 34.70 19.32 -12.68
C PHE A 20 34.84 20.65 -11.95
N ASP A 21 35.33 21.67 -12.64
CA ASP A 21 35.50 23.00 -12.03
C ASP A 21 34.14 23.67 -11.83
N ARG A 22 33.77 23.93 -10.57
CA ARG A 22 32.53 24.63 -10.22
C ARG A 22 32.64 26.12 -10.54
N THR A 23 31.57 26.72 -11.06
CA THR A 23 31.49 28.17 -11.27
C THR A 23 31.10 28.89 -9.97
N GLU A 24 31.50 30.16 -9.83
CA GLU A 24 31.09 30.99 -8.68
C GLU A 24 29.63 31.45 -8.78
N GLU A 25 29.07 31.50 -9.99
CA GLU A 25 27.68 31.88 -10.23
C GLU A 25 26.71 30.70 -10.02
N GLU A 26 25.76 30.86 -9.10
CA GLU A 26 24.60 29.98 -8.94
C GLU A 26 23.38 30.63 -9.60
N GLN A 27 22.74 29.93 -10.53
CA GLN A 27 21.47 30.40 -11.12
C GLN A 27 20.31 29.66 -10.47
N ASN A 28 19.40 30.40 -9.82
CA ASN A 28 18.27 29.84 -9.06
C ASN A 28 18.70 28.81 -7.98
N GLY A 29 19.89 28.96 -7.41
CA GLY A 29 20.45 28.05 -6.39
C GLY A 29 20.93 26.69 -6.92
N LYS A 30 20.97 26.49 -8.24
CA LYS A 30 21.56 25.30 -8.86
C LYS A 30 23.05 25.52 -9.16
N ALA A 31 23.87 24.51 -8.83
CA ALA A 31 25.29 24.51 -9.15
C ALA A 31 25.53 24.39 -10.66
N LYS A 32 26.56 25.08 -11.15
CA LYS A 32 27.07 24.98 -12.53
C LYS A 32 28.55 24.63 -12.54
N TYR A 33 28.99 24.02 -13.64
CA TYR A 33 30.34 23.53 -13.83
C TYR A 33 30.87 23.93 -15.21
N LYS A 34 32.18 24.18 -15.28
CA LYS A 34 32.88 24.50 -16.52
C LYS A 34 33.23 23.24 -17.29
N VAL A 35 32.76 23.16 -18.53
CA VAL A 35 33.00 22.04 -19.45
C VAL A 35 33.31 22.60 -20.83
N ASP A 36 34.52 22.37 -21.35
CA ASP A 36 34.96 22.85 -22.66
C ASP A 36 34.63 24.33 -22.94
N GLY A 37 34.86 25.20 -21.95
CA GLY A 37 34.59 26.64 -22.04
C GLY A 37 33.11 27.05 -21.95
N ARG A 38 32.20 26.10 -21.68
CA ARG A 38 30.77 26.35 -21.42
C ARG A 38 30.45 26.14 -19.94
N GLU A 39 29.37 26.76 -19.48
CA GLU A 39 28.81 26.54 -18.15
C GLU A 39 27.56 25.65 -18.27
N LEU A 40 27.60 24.50 -17.62
CA LEU A 40 26.55 23.49 -17.66
C LEU A 40 26.00 23.24 -16.26
N PHE A 41 24.72 22.89 -16.16
CA PHE A 41 24.15 22.37 -14.90
C PHE A 41 24.77 21.00 -14.55
N ALA A 42 24.55 20.55 -13.32
CA ALA A 42 25.09 19.27 -12.83
C ALA A 42 24.72 18.10 -13.75
N GLU A 43 23.46 18.00 -14.14
CA GLU A 43 22.91 16.93 -14.97
C GLU A 43 23.54 16.94 -16.37
N GLU A 44 23.65 18.13 -16.99
CA GLU A 44 24.29 18.30 -18.31
C GLU A 44 25.79 17.96 -18.27
N THR A 45 26.47 18.30 -17.17
CA THR A 45 27.89 17.97 -16.94
C THR A 45 28.09 16.46 -16.88
N VAL A 46 27.20 15.74 -16.19
CA VAL A 46 27.22 14.29 -16.11
C VAL A 46 26.91 13.65 -17.46
N MET A 47 25.94 14.19 -18.22
CA MET A 47 25.67 13.72 -19.59
C MET A 47 26.90 13.88 -20.50
N TYR A 48 27.63 14.99 -20.38
CA TYR A 48 28.90 15.17 -21.08
C TYR A 48 29.93 14.10 -20.68
N HIS A 49 30.09 13.84 -19.38
CA HIS A 49 30.99 12.80 -18.89
C HIS A 49 30.67 11.43 -19.48
N TYR A 50 29.39 11.02 -19.48
CA TYR A 50 28.97 9.75 -20.08
C TYR A 50 29.26 9.71 -21.58
N LYS A 51 29.06 10.82 -22.29
CA LYS A 51 29.41 10.93 -23.72
C LYS A 51 30.88 10.71 -24.01
N GLN A 52 31.77 11.25 -23.18
CA GLN A 52 33.22 11.01 -23.30
C GLN A 52 33.59 9.54 -23.03
N ASN A 53 32.76 8.82 -22.27
CA ASN A 53 32.94 7.41 -21.94
C ASN A 53 32.14 6.47 -22.86
N GLY A 54 31.67 6.95 -24.01
CA GLY A 54 31.04 6.11 -25.03
C GLY A 54 29.56 5.80 -24.82
N TYR A 55 28.88 6.53 -23.94
CA TYR A 55 27.43 6.42 -23.72
C TYR A 55 26.67 7.61 -24.26
N ASN A 56 25.40 7.40 -24.61
CA ASN A 56 24.43 8.47 -24.77
C ASN A 56 23.69 8.67 -23.44
N ALA A 57 23.14 9.87 -23.24
CA ALA A 57 22.33 10.17 -22.07
C ALA A 57 21.16 11.07 -22.42
N ILE A 58 20.03 10.88 -21.75
CA ILE A 58 18.84 11.74 -21.82
C ILE A 58 18.54 12.25 -20.42
N TRP A 59 18.32 13.55 -20.28
CA TRP A 59 17.77 14.13 -19.06
C TRP A 59 16.26 13.82 -18.95
N SER A 60 15.99 12.60 -18.50
CA SER A 60 14.65 12.03 -18.44
C SER A 60 13.84 12.59 -17.28
N GLU A 61 14.45 12.58 -16.08
CA GLU A 61 13.80 12.84 -14.79
C GLU A 61 12.40 12.17 -14.75
N ASN A 62 11.36 12.90 -14.36
CA ASN A 62 9.99 12.41 -14.28
C ASN A 62 9.24 12.49 -15.63
N ASN A 63 9.55 13.50 -16.45
CA ASN A 63 8.78 13.87 -17.64
C ASN A 63 8.79 12.78 -18.71
N TYR A 64 9.93 12.09 -18.88
CA TYR A 64 10.04 10.98 -19.83
C TYR A 64 9.03 9.88 -19.50
N TRP A 65 8.91 9.53 -18.22
CA TRP A 65 7.98 8.50 -17.74
C TRP A 65 6.53 8.94 -17.79
N TRP A 66 6.25 10.23 -17.60
CA TRP A 66 4.90 10.78 -17.79
C TRP A 66 4.45 10.68 -19.25
N CYS A 67 5.36 10.89 -20.20
CA CYS A 67 5.09 10.71 -21.62
C CYS A 67 4.77 9.24 -21.94
N LEU A 68 5.62 8.30 -21.46
CA LEU A 68 5.37 6.86 -21.63
C LEU A 68 4.05 6.43 -20.99
N LEU A 69 3.76 6.90 -19.78
CA LEU A 69 2.51 6.61 -19.08
C LEU A 69 1.31 7.10 -19.89
N GLY A 70 1.33 8.37 -20.29
CA GLY A 70 0.25 9.01 -21.05
C GLY A 70 -0.01 8.28 -22.36
N LEU A 71 1.04 7.96 -23.12
CA LEU A 71 0.90 7.29 -24.41
C LEU A 71 0.48 5.83 -24.28
N LEU A 72 1.09 5.05 -23.39
CA LEU A 72 0.79 3.62 -23.28
C LEU A 72 -0.55 3.34 -22.60
N PHE A 73 -1.05 4.25 -21.76
CA PHE A 73 -2.31 4.12 -21.03
C PHE A 73 -3.37 5.17 -21.40
N TRP A 74 -3.22 5.86 -22.54
CA TRP A 74 -4.10 6.98 -22.94
C TRP A 74 -5.59 6.65 -22.80
N ASP A 75 -6.04 5.58 -23.44
CA ASP A 75 -7.45 5.19 -23.46
C ASP A 75 -7.97 4.78 -22.07
N VAL A 76 -7.08 4.32 -21.17
CA VAL A 76 -7.43 4.01 -19.76
C VAL A 76 -7.52 5.29 -18.94
N ILE A 77 -6.56 6.21 -19.10
CA ILE A 77 -6.54 7.50 -18.39
C ILE A 77 -7.82 8.27 -18.71
N PHE A 78 -8.15 8.41 -20.00
CA PHE A 78 -9.32 9.16 -20.46
C PHE A 78 -10.60 8.31 -20.55
N ALA A 79 -10.65 7.17 -19.86
CA ALA A 79 -11.86 6.38 -19.74
C ALA A 79 -12.97 7.16 -18.99
N LYS A 80 -14.19 7.03 -19.48
CA LYS A 80 -15.40 7.56 -18.82
C LYS A 80 -15.82 6.62 -17.70
N VAL A 81 -15.42 6.92 -16.48
CA VAL A 81 -15.72 6.13 -15.29
C VAL A 81 -16.23 7.03 -14.16
N ARG A 82 -16.74 6.41 -13.08
CA ARG A 82 -17.05 7.11 -11.82
C ARG A 82 -15.82 7.89 -11.36
N GLY A 83 -16.02 9.11 -10.85
CA GLY A 83 -14.92 9.97 -10.36
C GLY A 83 -14.21 10.80 -11.43
N ALA A 84 -14.32 10.44 -12.72
CA ALA A 84 -13.64 11.17 -13.80
C ALA A 84 -14.11 12.63 -13.97
N VAL A 85 -15.28 12.95 -13.42
CA VAL A 85 -15.83 14.32 -13.29
C VAL A 85 -16.24 14.55 -11.84
N GLN A 86 -16.23 15.82 -11.40
CA GLN A 86 -16.69 16.21 -10.08
C GLN A 86 -17.81 17.25 -10.20
N ILE A 87 -18.87 17.09 -9.40
CA ILE A 87 -19.96 18.05 -9.29
C ILE A 87 -20.25 18.27 -7.82
N SER A 88 -20.23 19.52 -7.38
CA SER A 88 -20.66 19.89 -6.04
C SER A 88 -21.87 20.80 -6.13
N ARG A 89 -22.96 20.44 -5.44
CA ARG A 89 -24.17 21.27 -5.34
C ARG A 89 -24.51 21.50 -3.88
N GLY A 90 -24.41 22.76 -3.43
CA GLY A 90 -24.66 23.11 -2.03
C GLY A 90 -23.68 22.47 -1.04
N GLY A 91 -22.44 22.18 -1.48
CA GLY A 91 -21.40 21.54 -0.66
C GLY A 91 -21.51 20.02 -0.55
N ILE A 92 -22.43 19.39 -1.30
CA ILE A 92 -22.60 17.95 -1.43
C ILE A 92 -22.14 17.54 -2.82
N ASP A 93 -21.29 16.52 -2.89
CA ASP A 93 -20.87 15.97 -4.18
C ASP A 93 -22.00 15.11 -4.77
N GLU A 94 -22.40 15.42 -6.00
CA GLU A 94 -23.43 14.67 -6.75
C GLU A 94 -22.74 13.67 -7.67
N GLU A 95 -23.18 12.41 -7.60
CA GLU A 95 -22.74 11.38 -8.54
C GLU A 95 -23.65 11.32 -9.75
N LEU A 96 -23.06 11.39 -10.95
CA LEU A 96 -23.79 11.21 -12.19
C LEU A 96 -23.70 9.77 -12.68
N TYR A 97 -24.77 9.30 -13.31
CA TYR A 97 -24.73 8.10 -14.11
C TYR A 97 -23.72 8.28 -15.26
N VAL A 98 -22.73 7.38 -15.29
CA VAL A 98 -21.77 7.26 -16.39
C VAL A 98 -22.59 7.04 -17.67
N ASP A 99 -22.26 7.78 -18.73
CA ASP A 99 -22.99 7.85 -20.02
C ASP A 99 -24.22 8.76 -20.10
N SER A 100 -24.64 9.41 -19.00
CA SER A 100 -25.66 10.46 -19.12
C SER A 100 -25.17 11.64 -20.00
N PRO A 101 -26.05 12.33 -20.73
CA PRO A 101 -25.65 13.49 -21.56
C PRO A 101 -24.89 14.56 -20.76
N LYS A 102 -25.33 14.82 -19.51
CA LYS A 102 -24.68 15.75 -18.59
C LYS A 102 -23.28 15.28 -18.17
N PHE A 103 -23.09 13.97 -17.92
CA PHE A 103 -21.76 13.42 -17.64
C PHE A 103 -20.84 13.63 -18.83
N ASN A 104 -21.31 13.35 -20.05
CA ASN A 104 -20.51 13.51 -21.25
C ASN A 104 -20.09 14.96 -21.48
N GLU A 105 -21.00 15.92 -21.31
CA GLU A 105 -20.69 17.36 -21.40
C GLU A 105 -19.64 17.78 -20.37
N LEU A 106 -19.84 17.41 -19.10
CA LEU A 106 -18.91 17.73 -18.03
C LEU A 106 -17.56 17.05 -18.18
N PHE A 107 -17.53 15.83 -18.72
CA PHE A 107 -16.28 15.12 -18.98
C PHE A 107 -15.49 15.86 -20.06
N GLN A 108 -16.12 16.24 -21.17
CA GLN A 108 -15.47 17.03 -22.21
C GLN A 108 -14.96 18.38 -21.67
N TRP A 109 -15.78 19.08 -20.88
CA TRP A 109 -15.37 20.33 -20.23
C TRP A 109 -14.20 20.14 -19.25
N THR A 110 -14.22 19.06 -18.47
CA THR A 110 -13.18 18.72 -17.50
C THR A 110 -11.86 18.45 -18.22
N ILE A 111 -11.87 17.64 -19.29
CA ILE A 111 -10.66 17.35 -20.07
C ILE A 111 -10.16 18.61 -20.79
N SER A 112 -11.04 19.41 -21.40
CA SER A 112 -10.61 20.62 -22.11
C SER A 112 -10.01 21.68 -21.18
N THR A 113 -10.55 21.80 -19.97
CA THR A 113 -10.12 22.82 -18.98
C THR A 113 -8.92 22.36 -18.16
N ASN A 114 -8.94 21.13 -17.65
CA ASN A 114 -7.92 20.63 -16.72
C ASN A 114 -6.84 19.79 -17.40
N GLY A 115 -7.07 19.37 -18.65
CA GLY A 115 -6.19 18.47 -19.38
C GLY A 115 -6.14 17.05 -18.82
N MET A 116 -7.07 16.65 -17.94
CA MET A 116 -7.15 15.31 -17.32
C MET A 116 -8.48 15.09 -16.60
N PRO A 117 -8.84 13.83 -16.24
CA PRO A 117 -9.99 13.54 -15.39
C PRO A 117 -9.87 14.15 -13.98
N ALA A 118 -10.99 14.45 -13.34
CA ALA A 118 -11.03 15.04 -12.00
C ALA A 118 -10.39 14.15 -10.91
N ASP A 119 -10.49 12.83 -11.05
CA ASP A 119 -9.94 11.87 -10.10
C ASP A 119 -8.44 11.58 -10.30
N TYR A 120 -7.76 12.11 -11.33
CA TYR A 120 -6.42 11.69 -11.75
C TYR A 120 -5.33 11.71 -10.64
N PHE A 121 -5.39 12.69 -9.73
CA PHE A 121 -4.45 12.81 -8.59
C PHE A 121 -5.03 12.28 -7.27
N THR A 122 -6.10 11.49 -7.33
CA THR A 122 -6.74 10.87 -6.16
C THR A 122 -6.42 9.39 -6.07
N VAL A 123 -6.50 8.81 -4.87
CA VAL A 123 -6.36 7.36 -4.66
C VAL A 123 -7.45 6.54 -5.37
N ASP A 124 -8.59 7.17 -5.67
CA ASP A 124 -9.70 6.52 -6.37
C ASP A 124 -9.42 6.30 -7.86
N PHE A 125 -8.44 7.01 -8.47
CA PHE A 125 -8.12 6.87 -9.90
C PHE A 125 -7.82 5.42 -10.30
N TYR A 126 -6.90 4.79 -9.55
CA TYR A 126 -6.52 3.41 -9.79
C TYR A 126 -7.70 2.48 -9.49
N LYS A 127 -8.38 2.66 -8.35
CA LYS A 127 -9.53 1.82 -7.95
C LYS A 127 -10.63 1.81 -9.01
N ASN A 128 -10.98 2.98 -9.55
CA ASN A 128 -12.02 3.14 -10.57
C ASN A 128 -11.62 2.53 -11.94
N ARG A 129 -10.32 2.28 -12.17
CA ARG A 129 -9.78 1.78 -13.45
C ARG A 129 -9.01 0.47 -13.31
N GLU A 130 -9.00 -0.17 -12.14
CA GLU A 130 -8.12 -1.32 -11.85
C GLU A 130 -8.27 -2.44 -12.88
N ALA A 131 -9.51 -2.83 -13.21
CA ALA A 131 -9.77 -3.86 -14.21
C ALA A 131 -9.24 -3.46 -15.60
N MET A 132 -9.37 -2.18 -15.98
CA MET A 132 -8.90 -1.66 -17.27
C MET A 132 -7.37 -1.56 -17.31
N ILE A 133 -6.75 -1.09 -16.22
CA ILE A 133 -5.30 -1.04 -16.05
C ILE A 133 -4.72 -2.45 -16.15
N ASN A 134 -5.26 -3.41 -15.40
CA ASN A 134 -4.82 -4.81 -15.42
C ASN A 134 -4.99 -5.44 -16.81
N ASN A 135 -6.08 -5.13 -17.51
CA ASN A 135 -6.27 -5.59 -18.89
C ASN A 135 -5.24 -4.97 -19.84
N ARG A 136 -4.99 -3.66 -19.73
CA ARG A 136 -4.01 -2.95 -20.55
C ARG A 136 -2.58 -3.42 -20.28
N ILE A 137 -2.24 -3.71 -19.04
CA ILE A 137 -0.97 -4.34 -18.66
C ILE A 137 -0.82 -5.69 -19.37
N LYS A 138 -1.85 -6.55 -19.32
CA LYS A 138 -1.83 -7.85 -20.02
C LYS A 138 -1.67 -7.68 -21.53
N GLU A 139 -2.36 -6.72 -22.13
CA GLU A 139 -2.24 -6.41 -23.56
C GLU A 139 -0.81 -5.99 -23.91
N LEU A 140 -0.21 -5.06 -23.15
CA LEU A 140 1.15 -4.58 -23.36
C LEU A 140 2.18 -5.69 -23.17
N SER A 141 2.02 -6.55 -22.17
CA SER A 141 2.91 -7.70 -21.93
C SER A 141 2.88 -8.74 -23.05
N ASN A 142 1.81 -8.78 -23.86
CA ASN A 142 1.68 -9.67 -25.03
C ASN A 142 1.92 -8.94 -26.36
N SER A 143 2.41 -7.71 -26.32
CA SER A 143 2.62 -6.85 -27.49
C SER A 143 4.07 -6.36 -27.57
N ASN A 144 4.48 -5.86 -28.74
CA ASN A 144 5.72 -5.08 -28.84
C ASN A 144 5.46 -3.65 -28.31
N VAL A 145 6.00 -3.34 -27.13
CA VAL A 145 5.77 -2.05 -26.45
C VAL A 145 6.23 -0.85 -27.30
N GLU A 146 7.37 -0.97 -28.01
CA GLU A 146 7.85 0.09 -28.92
C GLU A 146 6.82 0.39 -30.03
N SER A 147 6.28 -0.65 -30.67
CA SER A 147 5.26 -0.50 -31.72
C SER A 147 3.99 0.15 -31.19
N VAL A 148 3.50 -0.28 -30.02
CA VAL A 148 2.30 0.29 -29.39
C VAL A 148 2.54 1.76 -29.03
N LEU A 149 3.72 2.09 -28.52
CA LEU A 149 4.11 3.47 -28.19
C LEU A 149 4.09 4.36 -29.44
N ARG A 150 4.68 3.92 -30.56
CA ARG A 150 4.69 4.68 -31.83
C ARG A 150 3.30 4.93 -32.36
N GLN A 151 2.43 3.92 -32.35
CA GLN A 151 1.04 4.05 -32.79
C GLN A 151 0.27 5.04 -31.91
N SER A 152 0.45 4.94 -30.59
CA SER A 152 -0.18 5.87 -29.65
C SER A 152 0.33 7.30 -29.84
N TYR A 153 1.64 7.48 -30.02
CA TYR A 153 2.23 8.80 -30.30
C TYR A 153 1.62 9.42 -31.56
N GLN A 154 1.54 8.66 -32.66
CA GLN A 154 0.91 9.16 -33.90
C GLN A 154 -0.55 9.59 -33.69
N LYS A 155 -1.31 8.87 -32.86
CA LYS A 155 -2.73 9.15 -32.59
C LYS A 155 -2.93 10.34 -31.65
N HIS A 156 -2.06 10.51 -30.66
CA HIS A 156 -2.29 11.40 -29.51
C HIS A 156 -1.34 12.59 -29.39
N HIS A 157 -0.27 12.64 -30.19
CA HIS A 157 0.69 13.74 -30.15
C HIS A 157 0.01 15.11 -30.31
N GLY A 158 0.38 16.05 -29.44
CA GLY A 158 -0.15 17.42 -29.42
C GLY A 158 -1.52 17.56 -28.76
N GLN A 159 -2.17 16.48 -28.33
CA GLN A 159 -3.43 16.58 -27.59
C GLN A 159 -3.19 17.12 -26.17
N ASN A 160 -4.21 17.77 -25.60
CA ASN A 160 -4.13 18.35 -24.26
C ASN A 160 -4.09 17.23 -23.20
N PHE A 161 -2.93 17.06 -22.57
CA PHE A 161 -2.77 16.25 -21.37
C PHE A 161 -1.82 16.96 -20.42
N ARG A 162 -2.29 17.39 -19.25
CA ARG A 162 -1.51 18.27 -18.35
C ARG A 162 -0.17 17.67 -17.91
N MET A 163 -0.04 16.34 -17.89
CA MET A 163 1.21 15.68 -17.53
C MET A 163 2.28 15.76 -18.63
N ILE A 164 1.91 16.14 -19.85
CA ILE A 164 2.83 16.37 -20.97
C ILE A 164 2.73 17.84 -21.37
N GLU A 165 3.43 18.69 -20.65
CA GLU A 165 3.40 20.16 -20.86
C GLU A 165 4.10 20.57 -22.17
N ASN A 166 5.10 19.81 -22.60
CA ASN A 166 5.85 20.06 -23.83
C ASN A 166 6.06 18.77 -24.62
N TRP A 167 5.23 18.55 -25.64
CA TRP A 167 5.30 17.41 -26.55
C TRP A 167 6.61 17.34 -27.35
N ASN A 168 7.30 18.47 -27.55
CA ASN A 168 8.57 18.53 -28.26
C ASN A 168 9.78 18.29 -27.34
N ARG A 169 9.56 18.01 -26.04
CA ARG A 169 10.65 17.73 -25.10
C ARG A 169 11.40 16.44 -25.46
N PHE A 170 10.71 15.44 -25.97
CA PHE A 170 11.28 14.17 -26.41
C PHE A 170 10.72 13.80 -27.77
N SER A 171 11.60 13.44 -28.70
CA SER A 171 11.22 12.81 -29.96
C SER A 171 10.69 11.40 -29.71
N ILE A 172 9.93 10.87 -30.67
CA ILE A 172 9.48 9.47 -30.61
C ILE A 172 10.67 8.49 -30.55
N GLU A 173 11.79 8.80 -31.22
CA GLU A 173 12.98 7.96 -31.16
C GLU A 173 13.60 7.92 -29.77
N GLU A 174 13.61 9.05 -29.06
CA GLU A 174 14.05 9.09 -27.66
C GLU A 174 13.13 8.29 -26.75
N LEU A 175 11.80 8.46 -26.88
CA LEU A 175 10.82 7.71 -26.08
C LEU A 175 10.89 6.20 -26.32
N CYS A 176 11.33 5.77 -27.51
CA CYS A 176 11.46 4.36 -27.88
C CYS A 176 12.74 3.70 -27.33
N ILE A 177 13.70 4.43 -26.76
CA ILE A 177 14.96 3.85 -26.26
C ILE A 177 14.71 2.82 -25.15
N VAL A 178 13.93 3.21 -24.13
CA VAL A 178 13.61 2.35 -22.99
C VAL A 178 12.92 1.04 -23.41
N PRO A 179 11.79 1.05 -24.16
CA PRO A 179 11.14 -0.20 -24.57
C PRO A 179 11.91 -1.01 -25.62
N ARG A 180 12.96 -0.45 -26.24
CA ARG A 180 13.84 -1.17 -27.17
C ARG A 180 14.92 -1.97 -26.45
N ILE A 181 15.49 -1.41 -25.37
CA ILE A 181 16.62 -2.02 -24.65
C ILE A 181 16.13 -2.83 -23.44
N LEU A 182 15.14 -2.33 -22.68
CA LEU A 182 14.63 -3.03 -21.51
C LEU A 182 13.51 -4.03 -21.86
N PRO A 183 13.36 -5.12 -21.11
CA PRO A 183 12.20 -5.99 -21.22
C PRO A 183 10.90 -5.19 -21.00
N GLY A 184 9.90 -5.42 -21.84
CA GLY A 184 8.61 -4.72 -21.75
C GLY A 184 7.96 -4.83 -20.36
N GLU A 185 8.12 -5.97 -19.70
CA GLU A 185 7.64 -6.19 -18.32
C GLU A 185 8.23 -5.17 -17.32
N ALA A 186 9.53 -4.84 -17.44
CA ALA A 186 10.18 -3.89 -16.55
C ALA A 186 9.64 -2.47 -16.76
N VAL A 187 9.45 -2.06 -18.02
CA VAL A 187 8.81 -0.78 -18.37
C VAL A 187 7.39 -0.71 -17.80
N ILE A 188 6.60 -1.76 -17.98
CA ILE A 188 5.23 -1.84 -17.48
C ILE A 188 5.18 -1.77 -15.96
N LYS A 189 6.12 -2.40 -15.23
CA LYS A 189 6.20 -2.33 -13.76
C LYS A 189 6.41 -0.89 -13.27
N ILE A 190 7.27 -0.11 -13.93
CA ILE A 190 7.47 1.32 -13.61
C ILE A 190 6.16 2.10 -13.77
N LEU A 191 5.47 1.90 -14.89
CA LEU A 191 4.22 2.60 -15.18
C LEU A 191 3.09 2.17 -14.24
N ASP A 192 2.97 0.88 -13.93
CA ASP A 192 2.00 0.36 -12.95
C ASP A 192 2.23 0.96 -11.56
N ARG A 193 3.49 1.06 -11.12
CA ARG A 193 3.82 1.74 -9.86
C ARG A 193 3.34 3.19 -9.84
N ILE A 194 3.53 3.93 -10.93
CA ILE A 194 3.01 5.31 -11.03
C ILE A 194 1.47 5.30 -10.98
N LEU A 195 0.81 4.42 -11.74
CA LEU A 195 -0.66 4.33 -11.79
C LEU A 195 -1.30 4.02 -10.45
N ARG A 196 -0.70 3.15 -9.62
CA ARG A 196 -1.21 2.78 -8.30
C ARG A 196 -1.40 3.97 -7.38
N ASN A 197 -0.53 4.98 -7.48
CA ASN A 197 -0.69 6.25 -6.78
C ASN A 197 0.08 7.36 -7.50
N ILE A 198 -0.57 8.01 -8.46
CA ILE A 198 0.07 9.01 -9.32
C ILE A 198 0.62 10.17 -8.50
N SER A 199 -0.12 10.63 -7.48
CA SER A 199 0.29 11.78 -6.66
C SER A 199 1.60 11.54 -5.91
N GLU A 200 1.83 10.31 -5.44
CA GLU A 200 3.03 9.96 -4.68
C GLU A 200 4.17 9.47 -5.56
N ASN A 201 3.85 8.68 -6.59
CA ASN A 201 4.86 7.94 -7.36
C ASN A 201 5.29 8.65 -8.64
N ARG A 202 4.59 9.70 -9.10
CA ARG A 202 5.00 10.40 -10.34
C ARG A 202 6.36 11.10 -10.26
N SER A 203 6.92 11.29 -9.08
CA SER A 203 8.16 12.05 -8.88
C SER A 203 9.25 11.25 -8.16
N GLY A 204 10.50 11.59 -8.45
CA GLY A 204 11.69 11.03 -7.80
C GLY A 204 12.38 9.93 -8.59
N LEU A 205 12.04 9.76 -9.88
CA LEU A 205 12.81 8.90 -10.78
C LEU A 205 14.22 9.49 -11.01
N PRO A 206 15.23 8.65 -11.30
CA PRO A 206 16.58 9.13 -11.54
C PRO A 206 16.65 10.17 -12.66
N ASP A 207 17.58 11.12 -12.50
CA ASP A 207 17.73 12.27 -13.40
C ASP A 207 17.98 11.85 -14.86
N LEU A 208 18.86 10.86 -15.08
CA LEU A 208 19.34 10.49 -16.40
C LEU A 208 18.99 9.05 -16.78
N LEU A 209 18.63 8.86 -18.05
CA LEU A 209 18.71 7.58 -18.76
C LEU A 209 20.04 7.53 -19.51
N VAL A 210 20.91 6.57 -19.18
CA VAL A 210 22.23 6.40 -19.79
C VAL A 210 22.24 5.09 -20.57
N TYR A 211 22.65 5.14 -21.83
CA TYR A 211 22.53 3.99 -22.72
C TYR A 211 23.55 3.95 -23.85
N ASN A 212 23.76 2.77 -24.41
CA ASN A 212 24.38 2.53 -25.70
C ASN A 212 23.59 1.42 -26.42
N ASP A 213 24.14 0.81 -27.47
CA ASP A 213 23.44 -0.21 -28.26
C ASP A 213 23.11 -1.48 -27.47
N SER A 214 23.79 -1.76 -26.36
CA SER A 214 23.65 -3.01 -25.58
C SER A 214 23.19 -2.82 -24.14
N ILE A 215 23.40 -1.64 -23.55
CA ILE A 215 23.23 -1.39 -22.12
C ILE A 215 22.35 -0.16 -21.93
N LEU A 216 21.44 -0.24 -20.95
CA LEU A 216 20.71 0.90 -20.41
C LEU A 216 20.68 0.82 -18.90
N PHE A 217 21.02 1.92 -18.23
CA PHE A 217 20.89 2.09 -16.79
C PHE A 217 20.41 3.52 -16.49
N MET A 218 20.02 3.75 -15.24
CA MET A 218 19.60 5.08 -14.80
C MET A 218 20.67 5.69 -13.90
N SER A 219 20.86 7.01 -13.97
CA SER A 219 21.83 7.71 -13.14
C SER A 219 21.18 8.87 -12.39
N GLU A 220 21.34 8.88 -11.08
CA GLU A 220 20.90 9.94 -10.18
C GLU A 220 22.09 10.86 -9.87
N VAL A 221 21.93 12.16 -10.12
CA VAL A 221 23.02 13.13 -10.05
C VAL A 221 22.96 13.89 -8.72
N LYS A 222 24.13 14.06 -8.07
CA LYS A 222 24.24 14.87 -6.85
C LYS A 222 25.44 15.82 -6.90
N SER A 223 25.14 17.11 -6.78
CA SER A 223 26.17 18.12 -6.48
C SER A 223 26.63 18.02 -5.02
N GLU A 224 27.71 18.71 -4.67
CA GLU A 224 28.45 18.57 -3.40
C GLU A 224 27.59 18.75 -2.13
N LYS A 225 26.47 19.47 -2.24
CA LYS A 225 25.58 19.80 -1.13
C LYS A 225 24.26 19.00 -1.16
N ASP A 226 24.00 18.28 -2.24
CA ASP A 226 22.74 17.59 -2.44
C ASP A 226 22.68 16.27 -1.66
N LYS A 227 21.46 15.89 -1.28
CA LYS A 227 21.19 14.61 -0.64
C LYS A 227 20.08 13.90 -1.39
N LEU A 228 20.12 12.57 -1.37
CA LEU A 228 19.02 11.76 -1.85
C LEU A 228 17.77 12.02 -1.00
N SER A 229 16.69 12.42 -1.68
CA SER A 229 15.37 12.49 -1.06
C SER A 229 14.82 11.09 -0.78
N GLU A 230 13.83 10.99 0.10
CA GLU A 230 13.17 9.71 0.39
C GLU A 230 12.48 9.14 -0.86
N GLY A 231 11.83 10.00 -1.66
CA GLY A 231 11.19 9.60 -2.92
C GLY A 231 12.17 8.96 -3.89
N GLN A 232 13.36 9.55 -4.04
CA GLN A 232 14.43 9.01 -4.88
C GLN A 232 14.93 7.65 -4.39
N LYS A 233 15.18 7.50 -3.08
CA LYS A 233 15.58 6.20 -2.52
C LYS A 233 14.55 5.11 -2.79
N ASN A 234 13.26 5.45 -2.70
CA ASN A 234 12.18 4.50 -2.99
C ASN A 234 12.11 4.12 -4.48
N TRP A 235 12.46 5.04 -5.38
CA TRP A 235 12.55 4.74 -6.81
C TRP A 235 13.77 3.90 -7.14
N ILE A 236 14.92 4.21 -6.55
CA ILE A 236 16.16 3.43 -6.72
C ILE A 236 15.93 1.98 -6.26
N ASP A 237 15.46 1.77 -5.04
CA ASP A 237 15.19 0.41 -4.52
C ASP A 237 14.16 -0.34 -5.38
N PHE A 238 13.10 0.34 -5.86
CA PHE A 238 12.14 -0.28 -6.76
C PHE A 238 12.74 -0.66 -8.12
N LEU A 239 13.53 0.21 -8.73
CA LEU A 239 14.17 -0.04 -10.01
C LEU A 239 15.14 -1.23 -9.91
N GLU A 240 15.97 -1.25 -8.87
CA GLU A 240 16.88 -2.36 -8.59
C GLU A 240 16.13 -3.66 -8.34
N SER A 241 15.00 -3.63 -7.63
CA SER A 241 14.14 -4.82 -7.43
C SER A 241 13.51 -5.34 -8.72
N THR A 242 13.46 -4.52 -9.78
CA THR A 242 13.05 -4.93 -11.13
C THR A 242 14.21 -5.34 -12.03
N GLY A 243 15.45 -5.32 -11.53
CA GLY A 243 16.66 -5.65 -12.26
C GLY A 243 17.21 -4.50 -13.12
N ILE A 244 16.72 -3.27 -12.93
CA ILE A 244 17.23 -2.09 -13.62
C ILE A 244 18.35 -1.48 -12.77
N ARG A 245 19.57 -1.44 -13.32
CA ARG A 245 20.72 -0.82 -12.65
C ARG A 245 20.46 0.67 -12.46
N VAL A 246 20.75 1.16 -11.25
CA VAL A 246 20.80 2.58 -10.94
C VAL A 246 22.16 2.93 -10.36
N GLU A 247 22.72 4.05 -10.78
CA GLU A 247 24.02 4.56 -10.34
C GLU A 247 23.87 5.94 -9.70
N LEU A 248 24.55 6.17 -8.58
CA LEU A 248 24.66 7.48 -7.96
C LEU A 248 25.91 8.20 -8.48
N CYS A 249 25.70 9.21 -9.33
CA CYS A 249 26.79 10.02 -9.87
C CYS A 249 26.99 11.30 -9.04
N LEU A 250 28.05 11.30 -8.25
CA LEU A 250 28.46 12.43 -7.42
C LEU A 250 29.39 13.36 -8.19
N ILE A 251 29.22 14.67 -8.02
CA ILE A 251 30.17 15.67 -8.54
C ILE A 251 30.95 16.24 -7.37
N ASN A 252 32.28 16.26 -7.48
CA ASN A 252 33.21 16.92 -6.55
C ASN A 252 33.10 16.54 -5.07
N HIS A 253 32.47 15.41 -4.73
CA HIS A 253 32.39 15.01 -3.33
C HIS A 253 33.79 14.69 -2.78
N THR A 254 34.03 15.10 -1.54
CA THR A 254 35.27 14.81 -0.79
C THR A 254 35.29 13.35 -0.35
N GLU A 255 36.49 12.80 -0.11
CA GLU A 255 36.64 11.44 0.44
C GLU A 255 35.88 11.28 1.76
N ARG A 256 35.88 12.32 2.61
CA ARG A 256 35.12 12.34 3.85
C ARG A 256 33.61 12.21 3.61
N GLN A 257 33.06 12.92 2.61
CA GLN A 257 31.65 12.81 2.27
C GLN A 257 31.29 11.41 1.76
N ILE A 258 32.13 10.83 0.89
CA ILE A 258 31.93 9.47 0.37
C ILE A 258 32.03 8.44 1.49
N ALA A 259 33.03 8.56 2.37
CA ALA A 259 33.19 7.70 3.54
C ALA A 259 31.96 7.78 4.47
N ASN A 260 31.39 8.98 4.67
CA ASN A 260 30.16 9.14 5.45
C ASN A 260 28.94 8.48 4.80
N LEU A 261 28.83 8.50 3.46
CA LEU A 261 27.77 7.79 2.74
C LEU A 261 27.89 6.27 2.95
N LYS A 262 29.08 5.71 2.75
CA LYS A 262 29.37 4.29 2.99
C LYS A 262 29.22 3.88 4.46
N LYS A 263 29.58 4.77 5.40
CA LYS A 263 29.41 4.52 6.84
C LYS A 263 27.95 4.36 7.23
N LYS A 264 27.05 5.18 6.68
CA LYS A 264 25.60 5.07 6.95
C LYS A 264 25.02 3.76 6.46
N GLU A 265 25.48 3.27 5.32
CA GLU A 265 25.13 1.95 4.80
C GLU A 265 25.62 0.86 5.76
N GLN A 266 26.85 0.95 6.24
CA GLN A 266 27.40 0.00 7.21
C GLN A 266 26.68 0.06 8.58
N GLU A 267 26.30 1.25 9.06
CA GLU A 267 25.51 1.44 10.30
C GLU A 267 24.08 0.88 10.19
N SER A 268 23.56 0.70 8.97
CA SER A 268 22.24 0.08 8.76
C SER A 268 22.25 -1.45 8.84
N LYS A 269 23.44 -2.08 8.78
CA LYS A 269 23.57 -3.53 8.92
C LYS A 269 23.19 -3.97 10.32
N LYS A 270 22.39 -5.04 10.38
CA LYS A 270 22.05 -5.73 11.61
C LYS A 270 22.84 -7.02 11.65
N LEU A 271 23.67 -7.19 12.67
CA LEU A 271 24.54 -8.36 12.81
C LEU A 271 23.98 -9.27 13.90
N VAL A 272 23.92 -10.57 13.61
CA VAL A 272 23.44 -11.61 14.52
C VAL A 272 24.55 -12.62 14.73
N THR A 273 25.01 -12.77 15.96
CA THR A 273 25.92 -13.86 16.31
C THR A 273 25.09 -15.10 16.60
N VAL A 274 25.36 -16.19 15.88
CA VAL A 274 24.78 -17.50 16.20
C VAL A 274 25.91 -18.44 16.58
N SER A 275 25.81 -19.03 17.76
CA SER A 275 26.78 -20.01 18.25
C SER A 275 26.09 -21.22 18.86
N PHE A 276 26.82 -22.33 18.93
CA PHE A 276 26.34 -23.57 19.50
C PHE A 276 27.50 -24.40 20.06
N GLY A 277 27.26 -25.00 21.21
CA GLY A 277 28.11 -26.05 21.78
C GLY A 277 27.71 -27.45 21.30
N ASN A 278 28.08 -28.46 22.08
CA ASN A 278 27.79 -29.85 21.73
C ASN A 278 26.27 -30.14 21.58
N SER A 279 25.91 -31.06 20.68
CA SER A 279 24.52 -31.48 20.40
C SER A 279 24.47 -32.96 20.01
N THR A 280 23.36 -33.64 20.31
CA THR A 280 23.12 -35.03 19.88
C THR A 280 22.39 -35.12 18.54
N SER A 281 22.13 -33.99 17.89
CA SER A 281 21.44 -33.92 16.59
C SER A 281 22.25 -34.56 15.47
N LYS A 282 21.56 -35.21 14.53
CA LYS A 282 22.17 -35.72 13.29
C LYS A 282 22.71 -34.61 12.38
N LYS A 283 22.20 -33.38 12.51
CA LYS A 283 22.64 -32.20 11.75
C LYS A 283 23.91 -31.55 12.32
N ARG A 284 24.54 -32.14 13.35
CA ARG A 284 25.67 -31.53 14.05
C ARG A 284 26.86 -31.25 13.14
N ASP A 285 27.29 -32.26 12.40
CA ASP A 285 28.49 -32.15 11.58
C ASP A 285 28.27 -31.20 10.39
N GLU A 286 27.07 -31.25 9.80
CA GLU A 286 26.60 -30.29 8.78
C GLU A 286 26.62 -28.85 9.31
N ALA A 287 26.13 -28.61 10.53
CA ALA A 287 26.17 -27.28 11.15
C ALA A 287 27.60 -26.76 11.37
N ILE A 288 28.53 -27.65 11.73
CA ILE A 288 29.94 -27.29 11.92
C ILE A 288 30.62 -26.98 10.59
N GLU A 289 30.38 -27.81 9.58
CA GLU A 289 30.90 -27.56 8.24
C GLU A 289 30.38 -26.24 7.68
N PHE A 290 29.07 -26.01 7.79
CA PHE A 290 28.43 -24.78 7.36
C PHE A 290 29.02 -23.54 8.07
N VAL A 291 29.13 -23.57 9.41
CA VAL A 291 29.61 -22.42 10.18
C VAL A 291 31.10 -22.15 9.97
N LYS A 292 31.93 -23.19 9.76
CA LYS A 292 33.37 -23.06 9.45
C LYS A 292 33.64 -22.37 8.12
N ASN A 293 32.72 -22.50 7.17
CA ASN A 293 32.82 -21.86 5.86
C ASN A 293 32.38 -20.39 5.89
N GLN A 294 31.89 -19.88 7.03
CA GLN A 294 31.51 -18.47 7.15
C GLN A 294 32.76 -17.58 7.36
N PRO A 295 32.85 -16.41 6.71
CA PRO A 295 34.01 -15.52 6.85
C PRO A 295 34.33 -15.08 8.27
N THR A 296 33.30 -15.01 9.12
CA THR A 296 33.37 -14.56 10.52
C THR A 296 33.40 -15.71 11.53
N TYR A 297 33.74 -16.93 11.08
CA TYR A 297 33.78 -18.10 11.96
C TYR A 297 34.69 -17.87 13.17
N PHE A 298 34.25 -18.32 14.33
CA PHE A 298 35.03 -18.39 15.55
C PHE A 298 34.74 -19.68 16.32
N THR A 299 35.68 -20.01 17.22
CA THR A 299 35.52 -21.10 18.17
C THR A 299 36.12 -20.72 19.51
N SER A 300 35.56 -21.26 20.59
CA SER A 300 36.06 -21.07 21.95
C SER A 300 35.87 -22.35 22.77
N GLY A 301 36.73 -22.57 23.75
CA GLY A 301 36.72 -23.81 24.54
C GLY A 301 37.34 -25.00 23.79
N GLU A 302 37.48 -26.12 24.49
CA GLU A 302 38.10 -27.35 23.97
C GLU A 302 37.27 -28.59 24.30
N GLY A 303 37.42 -29.64 23.49
CA GLY A 303 36.78 -30.94 23.73
C GLY A 303 35.25 -30.85 23.77
N LYS A 304 34.64 -31.26 24.88
CA LYS A 304 33.17 -31.26 25.05
C LYS A 304 32.57 -29.87 25.27
N GLU A 305 33.38 -28.90 25.68
CA GLU A 305 32.98 -27.50 25.91
C GLU A 305 33.25 -26.62 24.68
N GLN A 306 33.65 -27.22 23.55
CA GLN A 306 33.89 -26.46 22.32
C GLN A 306 32.60 -25.82 21.80
N ILE A 307 32.67 -24.53 21.54
CA ILE A 307 31.63 -23.71 20.92
C ILE A 307 32.08 -23.35 19.51
N HIS A 308 31.16 -23.45 18.56
CA HIS A 308 31.32 -22.95 17.20
C HIS A 308 30.34 -21.80 16.97
N GLY A 309 30.76 -20.75 16.28
CA GLY A 309 29.87 -19.64 15.96
C GLY A 309 30.36 -18.80 14.80
N ALA A 310 29.48 -17.94 14.31
CA ALA A 310 29.76 -16.93 13.30
C ALA A 310 28.84 -15.73 13.49
N ILE A 311 29.18 -14.62 12.84
CA ILE A 311 28.41 -13.37 12.81
C ILE A 311 27.74 -13.28 11.43
N PHE A 312 26.42 -13.17 11.41
CA PHE A 312 25.62 -13.13 10.20
C PHE A 312 25.04 -11.73 9.99
N ASP A 313 25.15 -11.19 8.77
CA ASP A 313 24.42 -9.98 8.38
C ASP A 313 22.97 -10.35 8.07
N VAL A 314 21.99 -9.69 8.69
CA VAL A 314 20.57 -9.93 8.45
C VAL A 314 20.20 -9.68 6.98
N ASN A 315 20.93 -8.82 6.27
CA ASN A 315 20.72 -8.62 4.83
C ASN A 315 20.95 -9.90 4.02
N ASP A 316 21.85 -10.78 4.47
CA ASP A 316 21.98 -12.15 3.97
C ASP A 316 21.07 -13.11 4.78
N ILE A 317 19.77 -12.87 4.60
CA ILE A 317 18.73 -13.50 5.42
C ILE A 317 18.68 -15.03 5.26
N GLU A 318 19.01 -15.56 4.08
CA GLU A 318 18.93 -17.00 3.83
C GLU A 318 20.10 -17.76 4.46
N THR A 319 21.31 -17.19 4.46
CA THR A 319 22.46 -17.76 5.18
C THR A 319 22.20 -17.78 6.69
N LEU A 320 21.67 -16.67 7.25
CA LEU A 320 21.24 -16.63 8.66
C LEU A 320 20.18 -17.70 8.95
N TYR A 321 19.12 -17.81 8.14
CA TYR A 321 18.06 -18.80 8.36
C TYR A 321 18.57 -20.23 8.24
N THR A 322 19.50 -20.50 7.33
CA THR A 322 20.16 -21.81 7.20
C THR A 322 20.84 -22.19 8.51
N MET A 323 21.62 -21.27 9.10
CA MET A 323 22.25 -21.48 10.40
C MET A 323 21.24 -21.76 11.51
N LEU A 324 20.18 -20.95 11.57
CA LEU A 324 19.11 -21.09 12.57
C LEU A 324 18.34 -22.41 12.41
N ASP A 325 18.17 -22.91 11.19
CA ASP A 325 17.45 -24.14 10.87
C ASP A 325 18.28 -25.39 11.19
N LEU A 326 19.59 -25.35 10.93
CA LEU A 326 20.53 -26.43 11.27
C LEU A 326 20.60 -26.65 12.79
N THR A 327 20.59 -25.57 13.55
CA THR A 327 20.71 -25.58 15.02
C THR A 327 19.38 -25.46 15.76
N SER A 328 18.26 -25.57 15.03
CA SER A 328 16.92 -25.43 15.59
C SER A 328 16.64 -26.47 16.68
N GLY A 329 16.12 -26.00 17.82
CA GLY A 329 15.76 -26.84 18.96
C GLY A 329 16.93 -27.30 19.84
N TRP A 330 18.16 -26.89 19.55
CA TRP A 330 19.32 -27.28 20.36
C TRP A 330 19.39 -26.43 21.62
N LYS A 331 19.50 -27.08 22.79
CA LYS A 331 19.70 -26.38 24.07
C LYS A 331 20.99 -25.56 24.12
N SER A 332 21.97 -25.94 23.30
CA SER A 332 23.27 -25.28 23.20
C SER A 332 23.28 -24.10 22.22
N GLN A 333 22.23 -23.88 21.44
CA GLN A 333 22.13 -22.71 20.55
C GLN A 333 22.09 -21.44 21.40
N ARG A 334 22.89 -20.46 21.01
CA ARG A 334 22.88 -19.09 21.53
C ARG A 334 22.81 -18.13 20.35
N ILE A 335 21.95 -17.13 20.46
CA ILE A 335 21.75 -16.11 19.43
C ILE A 335 21.90 -14.77 20.14
N GLU A 336 22.81 -13.94 19.66
CA GLU A 336 23.11 -12.64 20.27
C GLU A 336 23.00 -11.54 19.22
N ILE A 337 22.37 -10.42 19.62
CA ILE A 337 22.21 -9.21 18.81
C ILE A 337 22.50 -8.03 19.73
N ASP A 338 23.40 -7.13 19.32
CA ASP A 338 23.82 -5.97 20.11
C ASP A 338 24.23 -6.33 21.56
N GLY A 339 24.87 -7.50 21.73
CA GLY A 339 25.34 -8.01 23.03
C GLY A 339 24.24 -8.57 23.94
N LYS A 340 23.01 -8.75 23.45
CA LYS A 340 21.88 -9.35 24.18
C LYS A 340 21.51 -10.71 23.59
N GLU A 341 21.26 -11.68 24.45
CA GLU A 341 20.76 -12.99 24.03
C GLU A 341 19.27 -12.90 23.63
N VAL A 342 18.93 -13.44 22.46
CA VAL A 342 17.60 -13.39 21.85
C VAL A 342 17.09 -14.80 21.58
N LYS A 343 15.80 -15.04 21.81
CA LYS A 343 15.20 -16.35 21.49
C LYS A 343 15.08 -16.53 19.97
N SER A 344 15.39 -17.73 19.47
CA SER A 344 15.22 -18.04 18.03
C SER A 344 13.80 -17.77 17.51
N THR A 345 12.78 -18.03 18.34
CA THR A 345 11.38 -17.76 17.99
C THR A 345 11.06 -16.27 17.85
N GLU A 346 11.67 -15.44 18.69
CA GLU A 346 11.53 -13.98 18.66
C GLU A 346 12.25 -13.43 17.43
N LEU A 347 13.50 -13.82 17.19
CA LEU A 347 14.24 -13.37 16.00
C LEU A 347 13.49 -13.73 14.70
N ARG A 348 13.00 -14.96 14.60
CA ARG A 348 12.26 -15.44 13.43
C ARG A 348 10.92 -14.74 13.23
N SER A 349 10.20 -14.39 14.30
CA SER A 349 8.90 -13.71 14.16
C SER A 349 9.07 -12.31 13.57
N VAL A 350 10.15 -11.62 13.92
CA VAL A 350 10.49 -10.29 13.40
C VAL A 350 11.02 -10.35 11.98
N LEU A 351 11.98 -11.24 11.73
CA LEU A 351 12.67 -11.31 10.44
C LEU A 351 11.88 -12.03 9.34
N TRP A 352 10.81 -12.75 9.68
CA TRP A 352 9.97 -13.44 8.70
C TRP A 352 9.45 -12.50 7.60
N CYS A 353 9.01 -11.29 7.99
CA CYS A 353 8.49 -10.29 7.04
C CYS A 353 9.57 -9.81 6.07
N PHE A 354 10.78 -9.54 6.57
CA PHE A 354 11.93 -9.17 5.74
C PHE A 354 12.34 -10.30 4.80
N ARG A 355 12.38 -11.54 5.30
CA ARG A 355 12.65 -12.73 4.50
C ARG A 355 11.66 -12.90 3.36
N GLU A 356 10.36 -12.72 3.62
CA GLU A 356 9.33 -12.81 2.58
C GLU A 356 9.42 -11.70 1.54
N LYS A 357 9.75 -10.46 1.94
CA LYS A 357 10.06 -9.38 0.98
C LYS A 357 11.18 -9.81 0.02
N ASN A 358 12.28 -10.34 0.56
CA ASN A 358 13.45 -10.72 -0.23
C ASN A 358 13.15 -11.89 -1.17
N LYS A 359 12.44 -12.92 -0.69
CA LYS A 359 12.01 -14.05 -1.55
C LYS A 359 11.15 -13.62 -2.73
N GLN A 360 10.33 -12.58 -2.55
CA GLN A 360 9.48 -12.04 -3.61
C GLN A 360 10.22 -11.06 -4.53
N GLY A 361 11.46 -10.70 -4.21
CA GLY A 361 12.16 -9.60 -4.90
C GLY A 361 11.40 -8.27 -4.80
N ALA A 362 10.65 -8.06 -3.72
CA ALA A 362 9.77 -6.91 -3.60
C ALA A 362 10.55 -5.66 -3.14
N SER A 363 10.14 -4.49 -3.63
CA SER A 363 10.69 -3.18 -3.23
C SER A 363 10.24 -2.77 -1.81
N LEU A 364 10.73 -1.63 -1.33
CA LEU A 364 10.30 -0.95 -0.10
C LEU A 364 8.82 -0.60 -0.09
N ASP A 365 8.13 -0.62 -1.24
CA ASP A 365 6.68 -0.46 -1.28
C ASP A 365 5.98 -1.60 -0.51
N TYR A 366 6.57 -2.80 -0.48
CA TYR A 366 6.11 -3.91 0.35
C TYR A 366 5.99 -3.52 1.84
N CYS A 367 6.97 -2.77 2.35
CA CYS A 367 7.02 -2.32 3.73
C CYS A 367 5.99 -1.22 4.02
N LYS A 368 5.51 -0.50 3.00
CA LYS A 368 4.59 0.64 3.15
C LYS A 368 3.13 0.28 2.94
N GLN A 369 2.83 -0.98 2.70
CA GLN A 369 1.47 -1.46 2.55
C GLN A 369 1.01 -2.15 3.84
N GLY A 370 -0.29 -2.07 4.13
CA GLY A 370 -0.95 -2.75 5.22
C GLY A 370 -0.91 -4.27 4.99
N ARG A 371 -0.88 -5.02 6.09
CA ARG A 371 -0.66 -6.47 6.04
C ARG A 371 -1.78 -7.23 5.32
N TYR A 372 -3.02 -6.76 5.42
CA TYR A 372 -4.21 -7.50 4.99
C TYR A 372 -4.99 -6.84 3.84
N ASP A 373 -4.97 -5.51 3.79
CA ASP A 373 -5.71 -4.69 2.81
C ASP A 373 -4.83 -4.24 1.64
N GLY A 374 -3.50 -4.18 1.84
CA GLY A 374 -2.58 -3.57 0.88
C GLY A 374 -2.67 -2.04 0.84
N ASP A 375 -3.45 -1.44 1.74
CA ASP A 375 -3.61 0.01 1.85
C ASP A 375 -2.33 0.65 2.37
N LYS A 376 -2.20 1.96 2.24
CA LYS A 376 -1.00 2.66 2.68
C LYS A 376 -0.85 2.57 4.20
N ASN A 377 0.32 2.16 4.65
CA ASN A 377 0.71 2.12 6.05
C ASN A 377 1.44 3.41 6.45
N ASN A 378 0.90 4.12 7.44
CA ASN A 378 1.43 5.40 7.92
C ASN A 378 2.81 5.29 8.61
N PHE A 379 3.18 4.10 9.09
CA PHE A 379 4.42 3.84 9.82
C PHE A 379 5.58 3.44 8.89
N SER A 380 5.34 3.32 7.58
CA SER A 380 6.31 2.75 6.62
C SER A 380 6.84 1.36 7.02
N CYS A 381 6.05 0.62 7.80
CA CYS A 381 6.35 -0.74 8.20
C CYS A 381 5.07 -1.58 8.26
N ARG A 382 4.97 -2.58 7.37
CA ARG A 382 3.83 -3.50 7.23
C ARG A 382 3.51 -4.29 8.49
N MET A 383 4.47 -4.44 9.40
CA MET A 383 4.29 -5.15 10.67
C MET A 383 3.66 -4.27 11.76
N VAL A 384 3.62 -2.94 11.57
CA VAL A 384 2.94 -2.02 12.49
C VAL A 384 1.51 -1.85 12.05
N SER A 385 0.56 -2.24 12.91
CA SER A 385 -0.88 -2.18 12.64
C SER A 385 -1.56 -1.34 13.71
N LEU A 386 -1.63 -0.03 13.47
CA LEU A 386 -2.40 0.92 14.28
C LEU A 386 -3.19 1.82 13.32
N ASP A 387 -4.51 1.81 13.47
CA ASP A 387 -5.39 2.69 12.71
C ASP A 387 -5.46 4.05 13.40
N ILE A 388 -4.69 5.02 12.90
CA ILE A 388 -4.65 6.38 13.49
C ILE A 388 -5.89 7.21 13.17
N ASP A 389 -6.76 6.70 12.29
CA ASP A 389 -8.02 7.33 11.93
C ASP A 389 -9.20 6.69 12.70
N ARG A 390 -8.97 5.71 13.58
CA ARG A 390 -9.99 5.09 14.45
C ARG A 390 -9.45 4.77 15.84
N TRP A 391 -10.09 5.33 16.87
CA TRP A 391 -9.70 5.17 18.27
C TRP A 391 -10.85 4.59 19.09
N THR A 392 -10.68 3.39 19.61
CA THR A 392 -11.54 2.76 20.62
C THR A 392 -10.74 2.26 21.84
N GLU A 393 -9.43 2.46 21.80
CA GLU A 393 -8.44 2.05 22.79
C GLU A 393 -7.42 3.20 22.94
N TYR A 394 -6.58 3.15 23.98
CA TYR A 394 -5.55 4.16 24.27
C TYR A 394 -6.11 5.56 24.55
N GLY A 395 -7.30 5.60 25.16
CA GLY A 395 -8.01 6.80 25.51
C GLY A 395 -9.43 6.53 26.01
N TYR A 396 -10.15 7.59 26.32
CA TYR A 396 -11.52 7.52 26.82
C TYR A 396 -12.32 8.75 26.44
N ILE A 397 -13.65 8.62 26.47
CA ILE A 397 -14.57 9.76 26.27
C ILE A 397 -14.90 10.41 27.62
N SER A 398 -14.62 11.70 27.73
CA SER A 398 -15.16 12.53 28.80
C SER A 398 -16.64 12.80 28.54
N THR A 399 -17.51 12.25 29.38
CA THR A 399 -18.97 12.44 29.25
C THR A 399 -19.43 13.87 29.45
N ASP A 400 -18.63 14.70 30.13
CA ASP A 400 -18.93 16.10 30.41
C ASP A 400 -18.62 17.00 29.21
N SER A 401 -17.45 16.78 28.58
CA SER A 401 -16.96 17.63 27.49
C SER A 401 -17.23 17.08 26.09
N GLY A 402 -17.45 15.77 25.97
CA GLY A 402 -17.44 15.04 24.70
C GLY A 402 -16.04 14.83 24.12
N ASP A 403 -14.98 15.23 24.81
CA ASP A 403 -13.63 14.99 24.32
C ASP A 403 -13.29 13.50 24.40
N TRP A 404 -12.84 12.93 23.28
CA TRP A 404 -11.94 11.78 23.33
C TRP A 404 -10.58 12.27 23.82
N ILE A 405 -10.14 11.79 24.97
CA ILE A 405 -8.87 12.14 25.60
C ILE A 405 -7.93 10.94 25.45
N PHE A 406 -6.77 11.17 24.87
CA PHE A 406 -5.77 10.13 24.68
C PHE A 406 -5.04 9.81 25.99
N ASP A 407 -4.87 8.53 26.29
CA ASP A 407 -3.96 8.10 27.35
C ASP A 407 -2.53 8.08 26.79
N LYS A 408 -1.80 9.17 27.04
CA LYS A 408 -0.42 9.32 26.55
C LYS A 408 0.53 8.28 27.13
N LYS A 409 0.26 7.76 28.32
CA LYS A 409 1.11 6.74 28.93
C LYS A 409 0.92 5.40 28.23
N GLU A 410 -0.33 4.98 28.01
CA GLU A 410 -0.62 3.74 27.29
C GLU A 410 -0.11 3.79 25.83
N LEU A 411 -0.25 4.95 25.16
CA LEU A 411 0.31 5.14 23.81
C LEU A 411 1.83 5.03 23.79
N GLU A 412 2.52 5.59 24.79
CA GLU A 412 3.98 5.52 24.88
C GLU A 412 4.44 4.08 25.13
N GLU A 413 3.79 3.35 26.03
CA GLU A 413 4.07 1.92 26.28
C GLU A 413 3.84 1.07 25.03
N TYR A 414 2.78 1.34 24.27
CA TYR A 414 2.51 0.66 23.00
C TYR A 414 3.57 0.99 21.93
N LYS A 415 3.98 2.26 21.81
CA LYS A 415 5.05 2.69 20.92
C LYS A 415 6.36 1.98 21.24
N ASP A 416 6.77 1.96 22.51
CA ASP A 416 8.02 1.31 22.94
C ASP A 416 7.99 -0.19 22.65
N SER A 417 6.84 -0.84 22.83
CA SER A 417 6.64 -2.24 22.44
C SER A 417 6.87 -2.45 20.94
N ILE A 418 6.32 -1.57 20.08
CA ILE A 418 6.56 -1.63 18.62
C ILE A 418 8.05 -1.47 18.30
N LEU A 419 8.69 -0.44 18.86
CA LEU A 419 10.10 -0.13 18.60
C LEU A 419 11.00 -1.31 18.98
N GLN A 420 10.74 -1.94 20.12
CA GLN A 420 11.47 -3.14 20.56
C GLN A 420 11.22 -4.32 19.63
N ASN A 421 9.96 -4.62 19.33
CA ASN A 421 9.56 -5.82 18.57
C ASN A 421 10.05 -5.81 17.11
N ILE A 422 10.35 -4.65 16.51
CA ILE A 422 10.75 -4.56 15.09
C ILE A 422 12.23 -4.16 14.94
N SER A 423 12.92 -3.88 16.06
CA SER A 423 14.29 -3.37 16.11
C SER A 423 15.34 -4.18 15.33
N TYR A 424 15.11 -5.49 15.14
CA TYR A 424 16.02 -6.38 14.41
C TYR A 424 15.89 -6.30 12.89
N CYS A 425 14.81 -5.73 12.37
CA CYS A 425 14.64 -5.56 10.93
C CYS A 425 15.62 -4.49 10.40
N PRO A 426 16.44 -4.79 9.38
CA PRO A 426 17.43 -3.83 8.86
C PRO A 426 16.79 -2.64 8.13
N LEU A 427 15.53 -2.79 7.71
CA LEU A 427 14.77 -1.73 7.01
C LEU A 427 13.95 -0.84 7.96
N PHE A 428 13.93 -1.15 9.26
CA PHE A 428 13.11 -0.43 10.22
C PHE A 428 13.74 0.89 10.64
N ASP A 429 13.01 1.99 10.42
CA ASP A 429 13.39 3.32 10.87
C ASP A 429 12.50 3.75 12.05
N PRO A 430 12.99 3.70 13.30
CA PRO A 430 12.20 4.03 14.48
C PRO A 430 11.65 5.47 14.44
N LYS A 431 12.38 6.39 13.78
CA LYS A 431 11.97 7.81 13.68
C LYS A 431 10.68 7.99 12.89
N LYS A 432 10.37 7.06 11.97
CA LYS A 432 9.10 7.11 11.22
C LYS A 432 7.92 6.80 12.12
N VAL A 433 8.09 5.85 13.06
CA VAL A 433 7.07 5.54 14.06
C VAL A 433 6.90 6.70 15.04
N GLU A 434 8.01 7.20 15.60
CA GLU A 434 8.01 8.34 16.53
C GLU A 434 7.25 9.54 15.96
N LYS A 435 7.54 9.93 14.71
CA LYS A 435 6.86 11.03 14.01
C LYS A 435 5.36 10.85 13.82
N VAL A 436 4.87 9.62 13.76
CA VAL A 436 3.42 9.36 13.68
C VAL A 436 2.80 9.58 15.06
N PHE A 437 3.42 9.05 16.12
CA PHE A 437 2.96 9.23 17.50
C PHE A 437 3.00 10.70 17.94
N GLU A 438 4.03 11.46 17.54
CA GLU A 438 4.14 12.91 17.79
C GLU A 438 2.96 13.72 17.21
N LYS A 439 2.30 13.21 16.17
CA LYS A 439 1.15 13.87 15.53
C LYS A 439 -0.19 13.52 16.17
N ILE A 440 -0.23 12.57 17.10
CA ILE A 440 -1.46 12.20 17.80
C ILE A 440 -1.82 13.36 18.75
N PRO A 441 -2.99 14.01 18.58
CA PRO A 441 -3.37 15.14 19.41
C PRO A 441 -3.61 14.73 20.87
N GLU A 442 -3.77 15.70 21.77
CA GLU A 442 -4.17 15.43 23.16
C GLU A 442 -5.63 14.99 23.27
N ARG A 443 -6.48 15.52 22.38
CA ARG A 443 -7.91 15.26 22.36
C ARG A 443 -8.51 15.46 20.98
N ILE A 444 -9.64 14.80 20.75
CA ILE A 444 -10.50 14.97 19.58
C ILE A 444 -11.93 15.18 20.07
N ASN A 445 -12.67 16.10 19.45
CA ASN A 445 -14.07 16.32 19.73
C ASN A 445 -14.88 16.36 18.43
N PRO A 446 -15.61 15.29 18.08
CA PRO A 446 -16.45 15.22 16.87
C PRO A 446 -17.50 16.34 16.70
N ILE A 447 -17.79 17.15 17.73
CA ILE A 447 -18.65 18.33 17.61
C ILE A 447 -17.88 19.51 16.99
N ARG A 448 -16.60 19.65 17.34
CA ARG A 448 -15.71 20.74 16.89
C ARG A 448 -14.90 20.34 15.65
N ASP A 449 -14.46 19.10 15.63
CA ASP A 449 -13.62 18.50 14.60
C ASP A 449 -14.51 17.77 13.59
N LYS A 450 -14.99 18.52 12.59
CA LYS A 450 -16.06 18.08 11.65
C LYS A 450 -15.71 16.87 10.78
N ASP A 451 -14.43 16.53 10.72
CA ASP A 451 -13.92 15.38 9.97
C ASP A 451 -13.87 14.13 10.86
N TRP A 452 -14.36 14.20 12.09
CA TRP A 452 -14.44 13.12 13.06
C TRP A 452 -15.88 12.81 13.47
N ALA A 453 -16.11 11.55 13.83
CA ALA A 453 -17.36 11.00 14.33
C ALA A 453 -17.10 10.25 15.64
N TYR A 454 -18.13 10.13 16.48
CA TYR A 454 -18.08 9.21 17.61
C TYR A 454 -18.39 7.77 17.17
N ILE A 455 -17.89 6.80 17.93
CA ILE A 455 -18.20 5.38 17.80
C ILE A 455 -19.03 4.97 19.02
N SER A 456 -20.21 4.41 18.81
CA SER A 456 -21.06 3.88 19.89
C SER A 456 -20.67 2.45 20.30
N SER A 457 -21.19 1.96 21.42
CA SER A 457 -21.00 0.56 21.86
C SER A 457 -21.49 -0.49 20.84
N GLU A 458 -22.44 -0.12 19.99
CA GLU A 458 -22.94 -0.94 18.88
C GLU A 458 -22.11 -0.73 17.59
N HIS A 459 -20.95 -0.08 17.69
CA HIS A 459 -20.04 0.27 16.61
C HIS A 459 -20.62 1.17 15.51
N ASN A 460 -21.76 1.82 15.76
CA ASN A 460 -22.28 2.86 14.86
C ASN A 460 -21.45 4.14 14.95
N GLU A 461 -21.27 4.79 13.80
CA GLU A 461 -20.51 6.03 13.64
C GLU A 461 -21.47 7.22 13.63
N TRP A 462 -21.21 8.20 14.49
CA TRP A 462 -22.08 9.35 14.73
C TRP A 462 -21.35 10.65 14.46
N PHE A 463 -21.75 11.35 13.39
CA PHE A 463 -21.13 12.63 13.01
C PHE A 463 -22.12 13.79 13.13
N ASN A 464 -21.60 14.97 13.45
CA ASN A 464 -22.41 16.19 13.53
C ASN A 464 -22.29 16.98 12.23
N HIS A 465 -23.42 17.26 11.59
CA HIS A 465 -23.47 18.12 10.42
C HIS A 465 -24.53 19.20 10.60
N ASN A 466 -24.10 20.47 10.64
CA ASN A 466 -24.95 21.64 10.86
C ASN A 466 -25.86 21.55 12.10
N GLY A 467 -25.32 21.04 13.22
CA GLY A 467 -26.03 20.92 14.49
C GLY A 467 -26.99 19.74 14.57
N LYS A 468 -27.01 18.86 13.57
CA LYS A 468 -27.78 17.62 13.57
C LYS A 468 -26.84 16.42 13.59
N TRP A 469 -27.25 15.38 14.31
CA TRP A 469 -26.53 14.12 14.37
C TRP A 469 -27.03 13.17 13.28
N TYR A 470 -26.08 12.47 12.68
CA TYR A 470 -26.32 11.49 11.63
C TYR A 470 -25.57 10.20 11.97
N THR A 471 -26.08 9.08 11.47
CA THR A 471 -25.40 7.78 11.54
C THR A 471 -25.21 7.23 10.14
N THR A 472 -24.24 6.32 9.99
CA THR A 472 -24.03 5.58 8.74
C THR A 472 -25.16 4.59 8.40
N TRP A 473 -26.10 4.33 9.32
CA TRP A 473 -27.20 3.36 9.14
C TRP A 473 -28.60 4.00 9.15
N GLY A 474 -28.69 5.33 9.02
CA GLY A 474 -29.95 6.06 8.91
C GLY A 474 -30.16 7.15 9.96
N ASN A 475 -31.33 7.77 9.92
CA ASN A 475 -31.71 8.90 10.77
C ASN A 475 -32.29 8.42 12.11
N THR A 476 -31.42 8.28 13.11
CA THR A 476 -31.83 7.92 14.48
C THR A 476 -31.45 9.04 15.45
N ASN A 477 -32.14 9.09 16.60
CA ASN A 477 -31.82 10.06 17.64
C ASN A 477 -30.46 9.72 18.25
N PHE A 478 -29.55 10.71 18.29
CA PHE A 478 -28.26 10.54 18.94
C PHE A 478 -28.45 10.02 20.37
N PRO A 479 -27.85 8.86 20.73
CA PRO A 479 -28.08 8.22 22.03
C PRO A 479 -27.38 8.97 23.18
N GLY A 480 -26.60 10.00 22.87
CA GLY A 480 -25.85 10.81 23.83
C GLY A 480 -24.40 10.36 23.96
N ILE A 481 -23.57 11.26 24.49
CA ILE A 481 -22.11 11.07 24.60
C ILE A 481 -21.78 9.86 25.49
N ALA A 482 -22.56 9.59 26.54
CA ALA A 482 -22.34 8.48 27.46
C ALA A 482 -22.44 7.07 26.81
N ALA A 483 -23.04 6.96 25.61
CA ALA A 483 -23.11 5.71 24.86
C ALA A 483 -21.94 5.52 23.89
N MET A 484 -21.01 6.49 23.85
CA MET A 484 -19.87 6.48 22.95
C MET A 484 -18.67 5.80 23.61
N ILE A 485 -17.90 5.04 22.82
CA ILE A 485 -16.72 4.29 23.25
C ILE A 485 -15.46 4.66 22.46
N GLY A 486 -15.57 5.57 21.48
CA GLY A 486 -14.48 5.87 20.58
C GLY A 486 -14.76 7.02 19.63
N VAL A 487 -13.79 7.30 18.77
CA VAL A 487 -13.89 8.27 17.67
C VAL A 487 -13.25 7.71 16.40
N CYS A 488 -13.78 8.06 15.23
CA CYS A 488 -13.15 7.76 13.95
C CYS A 488 -13.23 8.95 13.01
N LYS A 489 -12.28 9.03 12.09
CA LYS A 489 -12.27 10.01 11.02
C LYS A 489 -13.24 9.58 9.94
N MET A 490 -13.90 10.55 9.32
CA MET A 490 -14.80 10.32 8.20
C MET A 490 -14.40 11.23 7.04
N SER A 491 -14.34 10.65 5.85
CA SER A 491 -14.14 11.41 4.63
C SER A 491 -15.40 12.23 4.28
N ARG A 492 -15.19 13.34 3.57
CA ARG A 492 -16.29 14.17 3.02
C ARG A 492 -17.27 13.33 2.19
N LYS A 493 -16.75 12.33 1.46
CA LYS A 493 -17.52 11.42 0.61
C LYS A 493 -18.47 10.56 1.46
N GLU A 494 -17.97 9.92 2.51
CA GLU A 494 -18.78 9.10 3.43
C GLU A 494 -19.86 9.93 4.13
N ILE A 495 -19.50 11.12 4.62
CA ILE A 495 -20.45 12.07 5.22
C ILE A 495 -21.56 12.43 4.22
N ASN A 496 -21.19 12.75 2.97
CA ASN A 496 -22.13 13.14 1.93
C ASN A 496 -23.04 11.98 1.51
N GLU A 497 -22.49 10.76 1.36
CA GLU A 497 -23.26 9.55 1.03
C GLU A 497 -24.28 9.24 2.13
N ALA A 498 -23.87 9.25 3.40
CA ALA A 498 -24.77 9.03 4.53
C ALA A 498 -25.90 10.09 4.60
N ILE A 499 -25.59 11.37 4.38
CA ILE A 499 -26.60 12.45 4.34
C ILE A 499 -27.58 12.25 3.19
N ARG A 500 -27.09 11.82 2.01
CA ARG A 500 -27.92 11.58 0.83
C ARG A 500 -28.92 10.46 1.09
N ASP A 501 -28.44 9.33 1.59
CA ASP A 501 -29.26 8.14 1.83
C ASP A 501 -30.38 8.45 2.84
N ILE A 502 -30.07 9.21 3.90
CA ILE A 502 -31.06 9.69 4.87
C ILE A 502 -32.10 10.62 4.24
N LYS A 503 -31.69 11.54 3.36
CA LYS A 503 -32.63 12.43 2.65
C LYS A 503 -33.54 11.64 1.71
N GLU A 504 -33.04 10.59 1.07
CA GLU A 504 -33.82 9.71 0.21
C GLU A 504 -34.84 8.90 1.02
N GLU A 505 -34.45 8.34 2.16
CA GLU A 505 -35.37 7.68 3.10
C GLU A 505 -36.48 8.63 3.55
N GLN A 506 -36.13 9.85 4.00
CA GLN A 506 -37.12 10.86 4.40
C GLN A 506 -38.04 11.31 3.25
N LYS A 507 -37.56 11.29 2.01
CA LYS A 507 -38.37 11.61 0.82
C LYS A 507 -39.32 10.44 0.49
N MET A 508 -38.84 9.21 0.61
CA MET A 508 -39.64 8.00 0.45
C MET A 508 -40.73 7.93 1.52
N ASP A 509 -40.41 8.18 2.78
CA ASP A 509 -41.36 8.21 3.88
C ASP A 509 -42.44 9.29 3.68
N ARG A 510 -42.05 10.48 3.22
CA ARG A 510 -43.01 11.55 2.86
C ARG A 510 -43.89 11.19 1.67
N TYR A 511 -43.34 10.49 0.68
CA TYR A 511 -44.11 10.01 -0.47
C TYR A 511 -45.12 8.93 -0.05
N LEU A 512 -44.71 8.01 0.82
CA LEU A 512 -45.55 6.97 1.41
C LEU A 512 -46.61 7.56 2.35
N SER A 513 -46.29 8.62 3.10
CA SER A 513 -47.26 9.30 3.98
C SER A 513 -48.29 10.12 3.20
N ASN A 514 -47.91 10.68 2.04
CA ASN A 514 -48.79 11.51 1.21
C ASN A 514 -49.62 10.72 0.21
N SER A 515 -49.25 9.48 -0.10
CA SER A 515 -50.03 8.60 -0.97
C SER A 515 -51.14 7.91 -0.16
N ARG A 516 -52.40 8.37 -0.29
CA ARG A 516 -53.60 7.76 0.34
C ARG A 516 -53.99 6.37 -0.19
N VAL A 517 -53.03 5.61 -0.70
CA VAL A 517 -53.18 4.18 -0.94
C VAL A 517 -51.92 3.52 -0.39
N VAL A 518 -52.06 2.89 0.76
CA VAL A 518 -51.02 2.09 1.39
C VAL A 518 -51.03 0.70 0.76
N PRO A 519 -50.08 0.32 -0.11
CA PRO A 519 -49.65 -1.06 -0.09
C PRO A 519 -48.91 -1.23 1.25
N LYS A 520 -49.39 -2.13 2.11
CA LYS A 520 -48.76 -2.42 3.40
C LYS A 520 -47.24 -2.56 3.21
N PRO A 521 -46.40 -1.90 4.04
CA PRO A 521 -44.97 -2.14 3.99
C PRO A 521 -44.74 -3.63 4.27
N GLN A 522 -44.13 -4.33 3.32
CA GLN A 522 -43.62 -5.67 3.58
C GLN A 522 -42.48 -5.52 4.59
N LYS A 523 -42.75 -5.84 5.86
CA LYS A 523 -41.72 -6.05 6.86
C LYS A 523 -40.61 -6.91 6.25
N LYS A 524 -39.37 -6.41 6.22
CA LYS A 524 -38.20 -7.22 5.87
C LYS A 524 -38.20 -8.45 6.78
N SER A 525 -38.59 -9.58 6.23
CA SER A 525 -38.74 -10.82 6.98
C SER A 525 -37.40 -11.56 6.86
N GLY A 526 -36.65 -11.70 7.96
CA GLY A 526 -35.36 -12.41 7.99
C GLY A 526 -35.55 -13.91 8.19
N CYS A 527 -34.62 -14.77 7.76
CA CYS A 527 -34.65 -16.19 8.12
C CYS A 527 -33.96 -16.38 9.46
N PHE A 528 -34.66 -16.11 10.58
CA PHE A 528 -34.11 -16.09 11.94
C PHE A 528 -33.23 -17.31 12.29
N ILE A 529 -33.72 -18.52 12.02
CA ILE A 529 -32.94 -19.75 12.31
C ILE A 529 -31.71 -19.86 11.40
N ALA A 530 -31.82 -19.51 10.10
CA ALA A 530 -30.68 -19.58 9.19
C ALA A 530 -29.62 -18.53 9.53
N THR A 531 -30.02 -17.30 9.86
CA THR A 531 -29.11 -16.24 10.29
C THR A 531 -28.41 -16.60 11.61
N ALA A 532 -29.11 -17.21 12.57
CA ALA A 532 -28.50 -17.70 13.81
C ALA A 532 -27.52 -18.86 13.58
N VAL A 533 -27.77 -19.71 12.58
CA VAL A 533 -26.94 -20.87 12.27
C VAL A 533 -25.70 -20.51 11.47
N TYR A 534 -25.84 -19.70 10.41
CA TYR A 534 -24.74 -19.32 9.52
C TYR A 534 -23.95 -18.11 10.02
N GLY A 535 -24.51 -17.28 10.91
CA GLY A 535 -23.80 -16.19 11.59
C GLY A 535 -23.80 -14.85 10.85
N GLY A 536 -24.54 -14.72 9.75
CA GLY A 536 -24.66 -13.47 8.99
C GLY A 536 -25.93 -13.42 8.16
N TYR A 537 -26.47 -12.22 7.95
CA TYR A 537 -27.74 -12.00 7.24
C TYR A 537 -27.58 -12.11 5.71
N ASP A 538 -26.43 -11.68 5.19
CA ASP A 538 -26.12 -11.62 3.76
C ASP A 538 -25.20 -12.74 3.30
N LEU A 539 -25.01 -13.77 4.13
CA LEU A 539 -24.28 -14.96 3.73
C LEU A 539 -25.01 -15.70 2.58
N PRO A 540 -24.27 -16.26 1.60
CA PRO A 540 -24.85 -16.87 0.41
C PRO A 540 -25.95 -17.90 0.70
N GLU A 541 -25.77 -18.74 1.71
CA GLU A 541 -26.70 -19.79 2.12
C GLU A 541 -28.01 -19.22 2.67
N VAL A 542 -27.92 -18.13 3.44
CA VAL A 542 -29.07 -17.40 3.99
C VAL A 542 -29.82 -16.69 2.86
N MET A 543 -29.10 -16.14 1.89
CA MET A 543 -29.71 -15.55 0.69
C MET A 543 -30.43 -16.59 -0.18
N THR A 544 -29.88 -17.79 -0.35
CA THR A 544 -30.54 -18.89 -1.09
C THR A 544 -31.88 -19.27 -0.45
N LEU A 545 -31.93 -19.44 0.86
CA LEU A 545 -33.17 -19.75 1.58
C LEU A 545 -34.19 -18.61 1.51
N ARG A 546 -33.74 -17.35 1.58
CA ARG A 546 -34.59 -16.16 1.42
C ARG A 546 -35.18 -16.09 0.01
N LYS A 547 -34.36 -16.31 -1.02
CA LYS A 547 -34.82 -16.38 -2.42
C LYS A 547 -35.85 -17.49 -2.61
N PHE A 548 -35.63 -18.68 -2.03
CA PHE A 548 -36.59 -19.78 -2.11
C PHE A 548 -37.92 -19.45 -1.42
N ARG A 549 -37.88 -18.85 -0.23
CA ARG A 549 -39.07 -18.36 0.47
C ARG A 549 -39.85 -17.37 -0.39
N ASP A 550 -39.18 -16.36 -0.92
CA ASP A 550 -39.81 -15.24 -1.61
C ASP A 550 -40.31 -15.62 -3.00
N LYS A 551 -39.52 -16.38 -3.76
CA LYS A 551 -39.83 -16.73 -5.15
C LYS A 551 -40.64 -18.01 -5.29
N THR A 552 -40.64 -18.89 -4.29
CA THR A 552 -41.32 -20.20 -4.35
C THR A 552 -42.41 -20.34 -3.30
N LEU A 553 -42.08 -20.28 -2.00
CA LEU A 553 -43.07 -20.54 -0.93
C LEU A 553 -44.16 -19.46 -0.85
N ASN A 554 -43.81 -18.20 -1.05
CA ASN A 554 -44.76 -17.08 -0.95
C ASN A 554 -45.82 -17.08 -2.07
N LYS A 555 -45.57 -17.80 -3.17
CA LYS A 555 -46.49 -17.88 -4.31
C LYS A 555 -47.65 -18.86 -4.09
N ASN A 556 -47.56 -19.78 -3.11
CA ASN A 556 -48.58 -20.81 -2.91
C ASN A 556 -49.26 -20.69 -1.52
N PRO A 557 -50.58 -20.95 -1.38
CA PRO A 557 -51.30 -20.77 -0.12
C PRO A 557 -50.73 -21.57 1.06
N LEU A 558 -50.32 -22.83 0.83
CA LEU A 558 -49.68 -23.66 1.85
C LEU A 558 -48.30 -23.12 2.26
N GLY A 559 -47.54 -22.56 1.32
CA GLY A 559 -46.25 -21.94 1.61
C GLY A 559 -46.38 -20.65 2.42
N ARG A 560 -47.44 -19.86 2.18
CA ARG A 560 -47.75 -18.68 3.02
C ARG A 560 -48.15 -19.06 4.45
N LEU A 561 -48.87 -20.17 4.63
CA LEU A 561 -49.20 -20.70 5.95
C LEU A 561 -47.93 -21.17 6.69
N PHE A 562 -47.04 -21.88 6.01
CA PHE A 562 -45.74 -22.29 6.55
C PHE A 562 -44.90 -21.08 6.99
N ILE A 563 -44.80 -20.05 6.15
CA ILE A 563 -44.07 -18.81 6.46
C ILE A 563 -44.62 -18.15 7.73
N ARG A 564 -45.95 -18.07 7.89
CA ARG A 564 -46.57 -17.51 9.10
C ARG A 564 -46.22 -18.30 10.36
N ILE A 565 -46.28 -19.63 10.30
CA ILE A 565 -45.93 -20.50 11.43
C ILE A 565 -44.44 -20.34 11.77
N TYR A 566 -43.57 -20.35 10.75
CA TYR A 566 -42.14 -20.10 10.89
C TYR A 566 -41.88 -18.78 11.63
N TYR A 567 -42.43 -17.67 11.16
CA TYR A 567 -42.21 -16.35 11.79
C TYR A 567 -42.77 -16.22 13.20
N ARG A 568 -43.77 -17.04 13.56
CA ARG A 568 -44.32 -17.05 14.92
C ARG A 568 -43.47 -17.85 15.90
N LEU A 569 -42.79 -18.90 15.45
CA LEU A 569 -42.03 -19.82 16.31
C LEU A 569 -40.51 -19.62 16.23
N SER A 570 -40.00 -19.05 15.13
CA SER A 570 -38.57 -19.00 14.84
C SER A 570 -37.75 -18.03 15.69
N PRO A 571 -38.23 -16.83 16.12
CA PRO A 571 -37.39 -15.91 16.88
C PRO A 571 -36.88 -16.48 18.23
N PRO A 572 -37.72 -17.00 19.14
CA PRO A 572 -37.24 -17.55 20.40
C PRO A 572 -36.39 -18.82 20.21
N LEU A 573 -36.68 -19.61 19.17
CA LEU A 573 -35.89 -20.80 18.84
C LEU A 573 -34.50 -20.43 18.28
N ALA A 574 -34.42 -19.36 17.48
CA ALA A 574 -33.17 -18.87 16.92
C ALA A 574 -32.24 -18.32 18.00
N ASP A 575 -32.77 -17.55 18.96
CA ASP A 575 -32.00 -17.05 20.11
C ASP A 575 -31.49 -18.19 20.99
N TYR A 576 -32.31 -19.24 21.17
CA TYR A 576 -31.91 -20.42 21.92
C TYR A 576 -30.79 -21.23 21.22
N ILE A 577 -30.83 -21.36 19.89
CA ILE A 577 -29.82 -22.09 19.10
C ILE A 577 -28.50 -21.30 19.00
N LYS A 578 -28.56 -19.96 18.90
CA LYS A 578 -27.39 -19.08 18.70
C LYS A 578 -26.27 -19.33 19.72
N ASN A 579 -26.64 -19.63 20.98
CA ASN A 579 -25.71 -19.81 22.10
C ASN A 579 -25.35 -21.28 22.40
N LYS A 580 -25.76 -22.25 21.56
CA LYS A 580 -25.53 -23.70 21.79
C LYS A 580 -24.88 -24.37 20.58
N GLU A 581 -23.56 -24.53 20.62
CA GLU A 581 -22.74 -24.97 19.48
C GLU A 581 -23.15 -26.33 18.88
N LYS A 582 -23.52 -27.32 19.72
CA LYS A 582 -23.96 -28.65 19.24
C LYS A 582 -25.28 -28.59 18.46
N LEU A 583 -26.25 -27.78 18.92
CA LEU A 583 -27.53 -27.58 18.23
C LEU A 583 -27.34 -26.77 16.95
N ARG A 584 -26.46 -25.76 16.98
CA ARG A 584 -26.11 -24.96 15.79
C ARG A 584 -25.50 -25.83 14.69
N LYS A 585 -24.56 -26.73 15.03
CA LYS A 585 -23.95 -27.67 14.07
C LYS A 585 -24.98 -28.65 13.50
N GLY A 586 -25.87 -29.21 14.32
CA GLY A 586 -26.95 -30.09 13.84
C GLY A 586 -27.93 -29.40 12.91
N ALA A 587 -28.38 -28.18 13.26
CA ALA A 587 -29.25 -27.38 12.42
C ALA A 587 -28.56 -26.95 11.11
N LYS A 588 -27.25 -26.65 11.16
CA LYS A 588 -26.44 -26.33 9.97
C LYS A 588 -26.42 -27.49 8.98
N SER A 589 -26.15 -28.71 9.43
CA SER A 589 -26.10 -29.88 8.55
C SER A 589 -27.42 -30.13 7.82
N ILE A 590 -28.56 -29.88 8.47
CA ILE A 590 -29.89 -30.03 7.84
C ILE A 590 -30.11 -28.90 6.81
N LEU A 591 -29.79 -27.66 7.16
CA LEU A 591 -29.95 -26.52 6.27
C LEU A 591 -29.01 -26.60 5.06
N ASP A 592 -27.78 -27.08 5.22
CA ASP A 592 -26.80 -27.27 4.13
C ASP A 592 -27.32 -28.25 3.07
N VAL A 593 -27.98 -29.34 3.49
CA VAL A 593 -28.63 -30.30 2.55
C VAL A 593 -29.76 -29.63 1.76
N ILE A 594 -30.53 -28.76 2.40
CA ILE A 594 -31.62 -28.01 1.75
C ILE A 594 -31.04 -26.97 0.79
N VAL A 595 -30.04 -26.20 1.22
CA VAL A 595 -29.38 -25.17 0.39
C VAL A 595 -28.73 -25.81 -0.83
N LYS A 596 -28.03 -26.93 -0.68
CA LYS A 596 -27.42 -27.67 -1.79
C LYS A 596 -28.48 -28.08 -2.83
N ARG A 597 -29.57 -28.72 -2.39
CA ARG A 597 -30.69 -29.10 -3.29
C ARG A 597 -31.37 -27.92 -3.97
N LEU A 598 -31.33 -26.73 -3.37
CA LEU A 598 -31.92 -25.51 -3.93
C LEU A 598 -30.99 -24.79 -4.91
N ASN A 599 -29.67 -24.96 -4.77
CA ASN A 599 -28.69 -24.44 -5.71
C ASN A 599 -28.50 -25.37 -6.93
N ASP A 600 -28.76 -26.67 -6.78
CA ASP A 600 -28.72 -27.67 -7.86
C ASP A 600 -29.99 -27.65 -8.77
N ARG A 601 -30.91 -26.71 -8.55
CA ARG A 601 -32.16 -26.47 -9.31
C ARG A 601 -32.11 -25.12 -9.98
#